data_AF-A0A264W4D4-F1
#
_entry.id   AF-A0A264W4D4-F1
#
_cell.length_a   1.000
_cell.length_b   1.000
_cell.length_c   1.000
_cell.angle_alpha   90.00
_cell.angle_beta   90.00
_cell.angle_gamma   90.00
#
_symmetry.space_group_name_H-M   'P 1'
#
loop_
_entity.id
_entity.type
_entity.pdbx_description
1 polymer ?
#
loop_
_entity_poly.entity_id
_entity_poly.type
_entity_poly.pdbx_seq_one_letter_code
_entity_poly.pdbx_strand_id
1 'polypeptide(L)' 'MCGIAGIIHYSNPIDPQLIQNMTETLHARGPDATGYWNDTHCSFGHKRLIVVDPSGGVQPFSWGSYHF' A
#
# COMPACT_ATOMS: atom_id res chain seq x y z
N MET A 1 -9.51 -6.94 8.77
CA MET A 1 -9.89 -6.75 7.35
C MET A 1 -8.93 -5.74 6.78
N CYS A 2 -8.22 -6.01 5.69
CA CYS A 2 -7.22 -5.08 5.13
C CYS A 2 -7.71 -3.63 4.93
N GLY A 3 -6.78 -2.69 4.90
CA GLY A 3 -6.99 -1.27 4.64
C GLY A 3 -6.22 -0.80 3.41
N ILE A 4 -6.78 0.18 2.68
CA ILE A 4 -6.19 0.76 1.48
C ILE A 4 -6.24 2.28 1.60
N ALA A 5 -5.16 2.95 1.21
CA ALA A 5 -5.10 4.40 1.03
C ALA A 5 -4.51 4.70 -0.35
N GLY A 6 -4.93 5.81 -0.96
CA GLY A 6 -4.40 6.25 -2.24
C GLY A 6 -4.57 7.75 -2.43
N ILE A 7 -3.65 8.35 -3.17
CA ILE A 7 -3.68 9.78 -3.52
C ILE A 7 -3.14 9.98 -4.94
N ILE A 8 -3.76 10.91 -5.66
CA ILE A 8 -3.35 11.34 -7.00
C ILE A 8 -3.25 12.86 -7.01
N HIS A 9 -2.14 13.39 -7.51
CA HIS A 9 -1.92 14.82 -7.71
C HIS A 9 -1.48 15.09 -9.15
N TYR A 10 -2.27 15.86 -9.89
CA TYR A 10 -2.05 16.10 -11.32
C TYR A 10 -0.91 17.08 -11.65
N SER A 11 -0.63 18.02 -10.75
CA SER A 11 0.27 19.14 -11.05
C SER A 11 1.55 19.15 -10.23
N ASN A 12 1.55 18.48 -9.07
CA ASN A 12 2.66 18.47 -8.14
C ASN A 12 3.08 17.03 -7.84
N PRO A 13 4.38 16.78 -7.60
CA PRO A 13 4.81 15.49 -7.10
C PRO A 13 4.19 15.20 -5.73
N ILE A 14 3.98 13.92 -5.43
CA ILE A 14 3.46 13.48 -4.13
C ILE A 14 4.62 13.24 -3.16
N ASP A 15 4.51 13.80 -1.96
CA ASP A 15 5.38 13.46 -0.84
C ASP A 15 5.06 12.03 -0.36
N PRO A 16 6.00 11.07 -0.41
CA PRO A 16 5.78 9.72 0.08
C PRO A 16 5.38 9.65 1.56
N GLN A 17 5.69 10.66 2.38
CA GLN A 17 5.28 10.68 3.77
C GLN A 17 3.77 10.82 3.93
N LEU A 18 3.10 11.49 3.00
CA LEU A 18 1.65 11.68 3.04
C LEU A 18 0.91 10.34 2.92
N ILE A 19 1.31 9.49 1.95
CA ILE A 19 0.68 8.17 1.80
C ILE A 19 0.97 7.27 3.01
N GLN A 20 2.17 7.35 3.60
CA GLN A 20 2.51 6.60 4.82
C GLN A 20 1.60 6.99 5.98
N ASN A 21 1.44 8.30 6.22
CA ASN A 21 0.59 8.81 7.29
C ASN A 21 -0.87 8.40 7.09
N MET A 22 -1.41 8.52 5.87
CA MET A 22 -2.77 8.07 5.55
C MET A 22 -2.94 6.57 5.79
N THR A 23 -1.97 5.76 5.36
CA THR A 23 -1.99 4.31 5.50
C THR A 23 -1.92 3.87 6.96
N GLU A 24 -1.17 4.58 7.81
CA GLU A 24 -1.07 4.28 9.24
C GLU A 24 -2.37 4.46 9.99
N THR A 25 -3.24 5.40 9.57
CA THR A 25 -4.58 5.53 10.17
C THR A 25 -5.44 4.27 10.04
N LEU A 26 -5.08 3.37 9.11
CA LEU A 26 -5.75 2.10 8.87
C LEU A 26 -5.07 0.92 9.61
N HIS A 27 -4.16 1.16 10.55
CA HIS A 27 -3.43 0.12 11.28
C HIS A 27 -4.33 -0.99 11.82
N ALA A 28 -5.41 -0.63 12.52
CA ALA A 28 -6.32 -1.59 13.16
C ALA A 28 -7.01 -2.55 12.17
N ARG A 29 -7.04 -2.21 10.88
CA ARG A 29 -7.61 -3.04 9.82
C ARG A 29 -6.65 -4.14 9.38
N GLY A 30 -5.36 -3.84 9.27
CA GLY A 30 -4.32 -4.75 8.82
C GLY A 30 -3.01 -4.55 9.58
N PRO A 31 -2.88 -5.16 10.78
CA PRO A 31 -1.71 -4.96 11.66
C PRO A 31 -0.48 -5.77 11.22
N ASP A 32 -0.62 -6.75 10.34
CA ASP A 32 0.41 -7.76 10.09
C ASP A 32 1.49 -7.29 9.10
N ALA A 33 1.11 -6.51 8.09
CA ALA A 33 2.06 -5.98 7.12
C ALA A 33 1.58 -4.66 6.51
N THR A 34 2.55 -3.86 6.06
CA THR A 34 2.31 -2.62 5.33
C THR A 34 3.10 -2.62 4.04
N GLY A 35 2.52 -2.10 2.96
CA GLY A 35 3.23 -1.91 1.71
C GLY A 35 2.81 -0.61 1.03
N TYR A 36 3.71 -0.12 0.17
CA TYR A 36 3.56 1.14 -0.53
C TYR A 36 3.98 0.97 -1.99
N TRP A 37 3.28 1.68 -2.87
CA TRP A 37 3.69 1.90 -4.25
C TRP A 37 3.62 3.40 -4.50
N ASN A 38 4.67 3.97 -5.07
CA ASN A 38 4.79 5.40 -5.30
C ASN A 38 5.23 5.66 -6.74
N ASP A 39 4.60 6.66 -7.34
CA ASP A 39 4.96 7.30 -8.59
C ASP A 39 4.91 8.83 -8.35
N THR A 40 5.38 9.61 -9.31
CA THR A 40 5.44 11.07 -9.25
C THR A 40 4.09 11.67 -8.90
N HIS A 41 3.02 11.19 -9.52
CA HIS A 41 1.68 11.77 -9.43
C HIS A 41 0.65 10.86 -8.75
N CYS A 42 1.06 9.69 -8.28
CA CYS A 42 0.18 8.71 -7.67
C CYS A 42 0.91 7.92 -6.58
N SER A 43 0.29 7.79 -5.41
CA SER A 43 0.79 6.93 -4.34
C SER A 43 -0.32 6.06 -3.80
N PHE A 44 0.02 4.83 -3.45
CA PHE A 44 -0.88 3.81 -2.95
C PHE A 44 -0.26 3.10 -1.75
N GLY A 45 -1.06 2.86 -0.72
CA GLY A 45 -0.64 2.20 0.51
C GLY A 45 -1.65 1.14 0.94
N HIS A 46 -1.13 0.05 1.50
CA HIS A 46 -1.94 -1.09 1.92
C HIS A 46 -1.55 -1.55 3.32
N LYS A 47 -2.55 -1.71 4.20
CA LYS A 47 -2.47 -2.39 5.50
C LYS A 47 -3.05 -3.78 5.37
N ARG A 48 -2.24 -4.81 5.57
CA ARG A 48 -2.62 -6.20 5.36
C ARG A 48 -2.97 -6.88 6.68
N LEU A 49 -4.11 -7.53 6.71
CA LEU A 49 -4.40 -8.62 7.64
C LEU A 49 -4.14 -9.93 6.86
N ILE A 50 -3.17 -10.71 7.30
CA ILE A 50 -2.74 -11.92 6.62
C ILE A 50 -3.68 -13.06 7.01
N VAL A 51 -4.47 -13.53 6.04
CA VAL A 51 -5.35 -14.71 6.20
C VAL A 51 -4.85 -15.89 5.36
N VAL A 52 -4.31 -15.61 4.17
CA VAL A 52 -3.81 -16.61 3.22
C VAL A 52 -2.48 -16.14 2.66
N ASP A 53 -1.56 -17.10 2.47
CA ASP A 53 -0.25 -16.94 1.85
C ASP A 53 0.55 -15.75 2.39
N PRO A 54 1.17 -15.89 3.58
CA PRO A 54 1.96 -14.83 4.20
C PRO A 54 3.07 -14.29 3.29
N SER A 55 3.75 -15.18 2.55
CA SER A 55 4.96 -14.86 1.79
C SER A 55 4.68 -14.39 0.36
N GLY A 56 3.75 -15.03 -0.36
CA GLY A 56 3.39 -14.67 -1.73
C GLY A 56 2.31 -13.59 -1.82
N GLY A 57 1.53 -13.37 -0.78
CA GLY A 57 0.43 -12.39 -0.79
C GLY A 57 0.82 -10.95 -0.44
N VAL A 58 2.08 -10.55 -0.61
CA VAL A 58 2.55 -9.17 -0.32
C VAL A 58 1.87 -8.18 -1.26
N GLN A 59 1.45 -7.04 -0.73
CA GLN A 59 0.71 -6.00 -1.44
C GLN A 59 1.31 -4.62 -1.15
N PRO A 60 1.29 -3.66 -2.10
CA PRO A 60 0.49 -3.66 -3.33
C PRO A 60 0.96 -4.66 -4.39
N PHE A 61 0.00 -5.25 -5.13
CA PHE A 61 0.32 -6.12 -6.26
C PHE A 61 0.90 -5.30 -7.41
N SER A 62 2.03 -5.72 -7.95
CA SER A 62 2.60 -5.19 -9.19
C SER A 62 2.73 -6.27 -10.24
N TRP A 63 2.48 -5.90 -11.49
CA TRP A 63 2.62 -6.82 -12.61
C TRP A 63 4.09 -7.19 -12.82
N GLY A 64 4.36 -8.48 -13.05
CA GLY A 64 5.73 -9.00 -13.25
C GLY A 64 6.52 -9.32 -11.97
N SER A 65 5.95 -9.07 -10.79
CA SER A 65 6.63 -9.33 -9.49
C SER A 65 6.33 -10.71 -8.89
N TYR A 66 5.46 -11.49 -9.55
CA TYR A 66 5.09 -12.83 -9.12
C TYR A 66 5.78 -13.86 -10.01
N HIS A 67 6.60 -14.71 -9.38
CA HIS A 67 7.11 -15.92 -10.00
C HIS A 67 6.10 -17.03 -9.69
N PHE A 68 5.43 -17.55 -10.73
CA PHE A 68 4.68 -18.80 -10.65
C PHE A 68 5.65 -19.98 -10.66
#